data_AF-A0AAV2I0W4-F1
#
_entry.id   AF-A0AAV2I0W4-F1
#
_cell.length_a   1.000
_cell.length_b   1.000
_cell.length_c   1.000
_cell.angle_alpha   90.00
_cell.angle_beta   90.00
_cell.angle_gamma   90.00
#
_symmetry.space_group_name_H-M   'P 1'
#
loop_
_entity.id
_entity.type
_entity.pdbx_description
1 polymer ?
#
loop_
_entity_poly.entity_id
_entity_poly.type
_entity_poly.pdbx_seq_one_letter_code
_entity_poly.pdbx_strand_id
1 'polypeptide(L)'
;FSLKLTAKFECCHSPGYVNSFDNPLDFKCPGDKFVTGVSGYHDNHFEDRRYGFQCCNILGRSPRDCYLTGEVNTWDGKLTLVVGEGKAIKGAHSVHNNYYEDRIWKFEICSI
;
A
#
# COMPACT_ATOMS: atom_id res chain seq x y z
N PHE A 1 -4.22 -0.68 -39.13
CA PHE A 1 -3.71 0.22 -38.08
C PHE A 1 -4.03 -0.41 -36.73
N SER A 2 -3.01 -0.75 -35.93
CA SER A 2 -3.19 -1.41 -34.63
C SER A 2 -3.25 -0.35 -33.52
N LEU A 3 -4.26 -0.45 -32.65
CA LEU A 3 -4.46 0.46 -31.52
C LEU A 3 -3.38 0.19 -30.45
N LYS A 4 -2.71 1.26 -30.01
CA LYS A 4 -1.79 1.23 -28.86
C LYS A 4 -2.59 0.91 -27.59
N LEU A 5 -2.24 -0.17 -26.90
CA LEU A 5 -2.73 -0.44 -25.55
C LEU A 5 -1.99 0.50 -24.59
N THR A 6 -2.64 1.57 -24.18
CA THR A 6 -2.41 2.18 -22.86
C THR A 6 -2.63 1.08 -21.81
N ALA A 7 -1.73 0.99 -20.81
CA ALA A 7 -1.71 -0.05 -19.80
C ALA A 7 -3.13 -0.39 -19.30
N LYS A 8 -3.58 -1.63 -19.54
CA LYS A 8 -4.85 -2.13 -19.00
C LYS A 8 -4.59 -2.65 -17.60
N PHE A 9 -5.39 -2.19 -16.64
CA PHE A 9 -5.42 -2.69 -15.28
C PHE A 9 -6.54 -3.72 -15.17
N GLU A 10 -6.23 -4.91 -14.66
CA GLU A 10 -7.24 -5.89 -14.24
C GLU A 10 -7.28 -5.88 -12.71
N CYS A 11 -8.37 -5.31 -12.20
CA CYS A 11 -8.61 -5.11 -10.78
C CYS A 11 -9.66 -6.11 -10.30
N CYS A 12 -9.24 -7.08 -9.48
CA CYS A 12 -10.16 -8.11 -8.97
C CYS A 12 -9.92 -8.48 -7.49
N HIS A 13 -9.00 -7.81 -6.80
CA HIS A 13 -8.65 -8.19 -5.43
C HIS A 13 -8.66 -6.99 -4.48
N SER A 14 -9.63 -7.00 -3.58
CA SER A 14 -9.65 -6.20 -2.36
C SER A 14 -9.97 -7.16 -1.22
N PRO A 15 -9.00 -7.55 -0.36
CA PRO A 15 -9.21 -8.54 0.68
C PRO A 15 -10.02 -7.99 1.88
N GLY A 16 -10.50 -6.74 1.82
CA GLY A 16 -11.07 -6.04 2.96
C GLY A 16 -9.96 -5.43 3.82
N TYR A 17 -10.20 -5.32 5.13
CA TYR A 17 -9.20 -4.81 6.07
C TYR A 17 -8.14 -5.87 6.36
N VAL A 18 -6.87 -5.49 6.27
CA VAL A 18 -5.72 -6.39 6.41
C VAL A 18 -5.08 -6.33 7.80
N ASN A 19 -5.59 -5.47 8.68
CA ASN A 19 -5.19 -5.38 10.08
C ASN A 19 -6.40 -5.16 10.99
N SER A 20 -6.22 -5.50 12.26
CA SER A 20 -7.07 -5.07 13.37
C SER A 20 -6.56 -3.76 13.97
N PHE A 21 -7.39 -3.10 14.78
CA PHE A 21 -6.95 -1.95 15.59
C PHE A 21 -5.80 -2.33 16.51
N ASP A 22 -4.93 -1.37 16.79
CA ASP A 22 -3.73 -1.43 17.64
C ASP A 22 -2.67 -2.45 17.20
N ASN A 23 -2.96 -3.19 16.13
CA ASN A 23 -2.09 -4.22 15.62
C ASN A 23 -1.25 -3.72 14.44
N PRO A 24 -0.05 -4.29 14.26
CA PRO A 24 0.73 -4.07 13.06
C PRO A 24 -0.02 -4.45 11.80
N LEU A 25 0.35 -3.80 10.72
CA LEU A 25 -0.09 -4.07 9.37
C LEU A 25 1.15 -4.56 8.61
N ASP A 26 1.02 -5.70 7.96
CA ASP A 26 2.01 -6.19 7.00
C ASP A 26 1.26 -6.80 5.81
N PHE A 27 1.28 -6.09 4.69
CA PHE A 27 0.49 -6.44 3.52
C PHE A 27 1.30 -6.34 2.24
N LYS A 28 1.15 -7.35 1.39
CA LYS A 28 1.74 -7.39 0.05
C LYS A 28 0.70 -7.85 -0.97
N CYS A 29 0.57 -7.11 -2.07
CA CYS A 29 -0.30 -7.53 -3.16
C CYS A 29 0.15 -8.88 -3.73
N PRO A 30 -0.76 -9.85 -3.95
CA PRO A 30 -0.39 -11.18 -4.42
C PRO A 30 0.10 -11.17 -5.87
N GLY A 31 0.93 -12.16 -6.23
CA GLY A 31 1.40 -12.39 -7.61
C GLY A 31 2.09 -11.17 -8.22
N ASP A 32 1.70 -10.79 -9.44
CA ASP A 32 2.26 -9.65 -10.18
C ASP A 32 1.47 -8.34 -10.01
N LYS A 33 0.64 -8.27 -8.95
CA LYS A 33 -0.22 -7.10 -8.72
C LYS A 33 0.49 -5.99 -7.95
N PHE A 34 0.03 -4.76 -8.13
CA PHE A 34 0.47 -3.56 -7.41
C PHE A 34 -0.70 -2.95 -6.64
N VAL A 35 -0.40 -2.17 -5.61
CA VAL A 35 -1.38 -1.38 -4.88
C VAL A 35 -1.86 -0.25 -5.79
N THR A 36 -3.18 -0.13 -5.91
CA THR A 36 -3.85 0.88 -6.76
C THR A 36 -4.88 1.71 -6.00
N GLY A 37 -5.21 1.28 -4.77
CA GLY A 37 -6.14 1.98 -3.91
C GLY A 37 -5.90 1.59 -2.46
N VAL A 38 -6.26 2.51 -1.57
CA VAL A 38 -6.24 2.32 -0.12
C VAL A 38 -7.61 2.73 0.42
N SER A 39 -8.12 1.97 1.38
CA SER A 39 -9.30 2.30 2.15
C SER A 39 -8.97 2.26 3.62
N GLY A 40 -9.75 2.98 4.43
CA GLY A 40 -9.51 3.11 5.85
C GLY A 40 -10.80 3.25 6.64
N TYR A 41 -10.86 2.59 7.79
CA TYR A 41 -11.93 2.77 8.78
C TYR A 41 -11.34 3.12 10.13
N HIS A 42 -11.69 4.31 10.61
CA HIS A 42 -11.29 4.84 11.90
C HIS A 42 -12.29 4.48 12.97
N ASP A 43 -11.81 4.24 14.19
CA ASP A 43 -12.66 4.03 15.35
C ASP A 43 -12.16 4.88 16.54
N ASN A 44 -13.04 5.69 17.11
CA ASN A 44 -12.68 6.63 18.18
C ASN A 44 -12.44 5.95 19.54
N HIS A 45 -12.80 4.67 19.71
CA HIS A 45 -12.43 3.96 20.94
C HIS A 45 -10.96 3.59 20.96
N PHE A 46 -10.43 3.21 19.79
CA PHE A 46 -9.04 2.85 19.59
C PHE A 46 -8.18 4.03 19.16
N GLU A 47 -8.80 5.11 18.65
CA GLU A 47 -8.12 6.22 17.96
C GLU A 47 -7.15 5.71 16.87
N ASP A 48 -7.56 4.64 16.20
CA ASP A 48 -6.76 3.92 15.24
C ASP A 48 -7.58 3.55 14.01
N ARG A 49 -6.88 3.11 12.95
CA ARG A 49 -7.45 2.80 11.65
C ARG A 49 -7.09 1.40 11.19
N ARG A 50 -8.11 0.70 10.70
CA ARG A 50 -7.93 -0.49 9.87
C ARG A 50 -7.81 -0.08 8.41
N TYR A 51 -6.93 -0.74 7.67
CA TYR A 51 -6.64 -0.41 6.28
C TYR A 51 -6.96 -1.57 5.36
N GLY A 52 -7.49 -1.24 4.18
CA GLY A 52 -7.65 -2.18 3.07
C GLY A 52 -6.88 -1.69 1.85
N PHE A 53 -6.43 -2.63 1.02
CA PHE A 53 -5.66 -2.32 -0.18
C PHE A 53 -6.27 -2.98 -1.41
N GLN A 54 -6.42 -2.21 -2.47
CA GLN A 54 -6.84 -2.72 -3.76
C GLN A 54 -5.61 -3.09 -4.59
N CYS A 55 -5.59 -4.32 -5.10
CA CYS A 55 -4.51 -4.84 -5.93
C CYS A 55 -4.97 -5.10 -7.36
N CYS A 56 -4.25 -4.54 -8.33
CA CYS A 56 -4.48 -4.77 -9.77
C CYS A 56 -3.19 -5.21 -10.45
N ASN A 57 -3.29 -6.03 -11.49
CA ASN A 57 -2.16 -6.28 -12.37
C ASN A 57 -2.01 -5.10 -13.35
N ILE A 58 -0.82 -4.98 -13.93
CA ILE A 58 -0.56 -4.16 -15.10
C ILE A 58 -0.24 -5.14 -16.22
N LEU A 59 -1.06 -5.24 -17.26
CA LEU A 59 -0.87 -6.26 -18.29
C LEU A 59 0.54 -6.19 -18.91
N GLY A 60 1.24 -7.32 -18.91
CA GLY A 60 2.60 -7.45 -19.46
C GLY A 60 3.70 -6.86 -18.58
N ARG A 61 3.41 -6.54 -17.31
CA ARG A 61 4.37 -6.04 -16.33
C ARG A 61 4.34 -6.87 -15.06
N SER A 62 5.51 -7.15 -14.53
CA SER A 62 5.70 -7.91 -13.29
C SER A 62 6.64 -7.12 -12.37
N PRO A 63 6.41 -7.15 -11.05
CA PRO A 63 7.26 -6.48 -10.08
C PRO A 63 8.72 -6.95 -10.19
N ARG A 64 9.65 -6.00 -10.31
CA ARG A 64 11.10 -6.26 -10.31
C ARG A 64 11.80 -5.26 -9.40
N ASP A 65 13.04 -5.57 -9.01
CA ASP A 65 13.92 -4.66 -8.25
C ASP A 65 13.23 -4.05 -7.01
N CYS A 66 12.49 -4.89 -6.28
CA CYS A 66 11.72 -4.48 -5.13
C CYS A 66 12.61 -4.13 -3.95
N TYR A 67 12.25 -3.08 -3.20
CA TYR A 67 12.89 -2.71 -1.95
C TYR A 67 11.87 -2.19 -0.95
N LEU A 68 12.13 -2.43 0.33
CA LEU A 68 11.40 -1.82 1.42
C LEU A 68 11.99 -0.44 1.72
N THR A 69 11.16 0.59 1.84
CA THR A 69 11.60 1.91 2.27
C THR A 69 12.04 1.90 3.74
N GLY A 70 12.75 2.96 4.14
CA GLY A 70 12.76 3.37 5.54
C GLY A 70 11.37 3.85 6.00
N GLU A 71 11.31 4.35 7.23
CA GLU A 71 10.11 5.03 7.75
C GLU A 71 9.87 6.30 6.93
N VAL A 72 8.67 6.45 6.39
CA VAL A 72 8.32 7.58 5.50
C VAL A 72 7.55 8.68 6.22
N ASN A 73 7.28 8.49 7.50
CA ASN A 73 6.75 9.49 8.42
C ASN A 73 7.24 9.18 9.84
N THR A 74 7.02 10.15 10.74
CA THR A 74 7.17 9.99 12.19
C THR A 74 5.78 9.98 12.85
N TRP A 75 5.72 9.68 14.14
CA TRP A 75 4.53 9.93 14.96
C TRP A 75 4.10 11.40 14.84
N ASP A 76 2.80 11.63 14.79
CA ASP A 76 2.12 12.93 14.55
C ASP A 76 2.57 13.62 13.25
N GLY A 77 3.31 12.90 12.41
CA GLY A 77 3.94 13.39 11.19
C GLY A 77 3.08 13.09 9.97
N LYS A 78 3.11 14.00 8.99
CA LYS A 78 2.41 13.78 7.72
C LYS A 78 3.03 12.60 6.97
N LEU A 79 2.20 11.63 6.59
CA LEU A 79 2.57 10.62 5.62
C LEU A 79 2.64 11.23 4.21
N THR A 80 3.85 11.37 3.67
CA THR A 80 4.08 11.78 2.28
C THR A 80 5.02 10.80 1.61
N LEU A 81 4.52 10.08 0.60
CA LEU A 81 5.32 9.18 -0.22
C LEU A 81 5.25 9.63 -1.68
N VAL A 82 6.42 9.86 -2.28
CA VAL A 82 6.55 10.10 -3.73
C VAL A 82 7.23 8.88 -4.35
N VAL A 83 6.53 8.25 -5.29
CA VAL A 83 7.06 7.10 -6.04
C VAL A 83 7.53 7.59 -7.40
N GLY A 84 8.79 7.31 -7.73
CA GLY A 84 9.39 7.71 -9.01
C GLY A 84 8.73 7.06 -10.22
N GLU A 85 8.92 7.64 -11.39
CA GLU A 85 8.41 7.10 -12.65
C GLU A 85 8.89 5.66 -12.88
N GLY A 86 8.02 4.82 -13.44
CA GLY A 86 8.32 3.40 -13.68
C GLY A 86 8.36 2.53 -12.42
N LYS A 87 7.95 3.05 -11.26
CA LYS A 87 7.82 2.29 -10.01
C LYS A 87 6.39 2.32 -9.48
N ALA A 88 6.03 1.31 -8.70
CA ALA A 88 4.75 1.22 -8.01
C ALA A 88 4.88 0.59 -6.62
N ILE A 89 3.90 0.88 -5.77
CA ILE A 89 3.77 0.27 -4.45
C ILE A 89 3.32 -1.18 -4.61
N LYS A 90 4.05 -2.09 -3.98
CA LYS A 90 3.77 -3.52 -3.95
C LYS A 90 3.14 -3.97 -2.63
N GLY A 91 3.52 -3.30 -1.55
CA GLY A 91 3.07 -3.61 -0.21
C GLY A 91 3.25 -2.44 0.74
N ALA A 92 2.66 -2.56 1.92
CA ALA A 92 2.72 -1.58 2.98
C ALA A 92 2.96 -2.31 4.31
N HIS A 93 3.78 -1.70 5.15
CA HIS A 93 4.00 -2.12 6.52
C HIS A 93 3.76 -0.93 7.44
N SER A 94 3.06 -1.15 8.55
CA SER A 94 2.79 -0.08 9.51
C SER A 94 2.66 -0.60 10.93
N VAL A 95 3.16 0.20 11.88
CA VAL A 95 3.04 -0.06 13.32
C VAL A 95 2.29 1.08 13.97
N HIS A 96 1.43 0.75 14.93
CA HIS A 96 0.65 1.71 15.72
C HIS A 96 1.29 1.89 17.10
N ASN A 97 1.04 3.04 17.73
CA ASN A 97 1.46 3.32 19.09
C ASN A 97 0.42 4.12 19.86
N ASN A 98 -0.15 3.52 20.90
CA ASN A 98 -1.23 4.09 21.71
C ASN A 98 -0.84 5.35 22.52
N TYR A 99 0.45 5.66 22.69
CA TYR A 99 0.83 6.95 23.29
C TYR A 99 0.61 8.11 22.31
N TYR A 100 0.84 7.87 21.02
CA TYR A 100 0.66 8.87 19.97
C TYR A 100 -0.72 8.75 19.27
N GLU A 101 -1.37 7.59 19.39
CA GLU A 101 -2.56 7.21 18.63
C GLU A 101 -2.38 7.41 17.11
N ASP A 102 -1.18 7.07 16.64
CA ASP A 102 -0.75 7.26 15.25
C ASP A 102 -0.01 6.03 14.73
N ARG A 103 0.37 6.07 13.45
CA ARG A 103 1.03 4.98 12.73
C ARG A 103 2.27 5.46 11.98
N ILE A 104 3.37 4.72 12.14
CA ILE A 104 4.55 4.82 11.27
C ILE A 104 4.39 3.88 10.08
N TRP A 105 4.82 4.33 8.90
CA TRP A 105 4.67 3.62 7.64
C TRP A 105 6.00 3.31 6.97
N LYS A 106 6.06 2.15 6.34
CA LYS A 106 7.05 1.72 5.35
C LYS A 106 6.31 1.14 4.16
N PHE A 107 6.89 1.23 2.97
CA PHE A 107 6.30 0.69 1.75
C PHE A 107 7.29 -0.18 1.01
N GLU A 108 6.80 -1.27 0.43
CA GLU A 108 7.56 -2.02 -0.56
C GLU A 108 7.30 -1.40 -1.93
N ILE A 109 8.36 -0.96 -2.60
CA ILE A 109 8.30 -0.33 -3.93
C ILE A 109 9.06 -1.22 -4.90
N CYS A 110 8.47 -1.45 -6.08
CA CYS A 110 9.10 -2.22 -7.15
C CYS A 110 9.10 -1.43 -8.46
N SER A 111 10.02 -1.74 -9.34
CA SER A 111 9.97 -1.37 -10.76
C SER A 111 8.83 -2.11 -11.47
N ILE A 112 8.21 -1.43 -12.45
CA ILE A 112 7.12 -1.95 -13.31
C ILE A 112 7.68 -2.49 -14.62
#